data_AF-A0A1I8A0S4-F1
#
_entry.id   AF-A0A1I8A0S4-F1
#
_cell.length_a   1.000
_cell.length_b   1.000
_cell.length_c   1.000
_cell.angle_alpha   90.00
_cell.angle_beta   90.00
_cell.angle_gamma   90.00
#
_symmetry.space_group_name_H-M   'P 1'
#
loop_
_entity.id
_entity.type
_entity.pdbx_description
1 polymer ?
#
loop_
_entity_poly.entity_id
_entity_poly.type
_entity_poly.pdbx_seq_one_letter_code
_entity_poly.pdbx_strand_id
1 'polypeptide(L)'
;MAERVTHLSAVAAILFLSFLYTSAVVPAPTECWEDRIFAFSGSRLNCNATKQCVNETALLEEATKECGQKPKNHTFRERCGHRHYFSIDYTCCAPDKYHDRCLPPRRWNRTIANKIFIEIQKTMRLTRRMHEAWRTGNISKAPKYSSQIYQTKDVMSSSIWHIFFESEEHIPGCTNFKEFTQMEMTFGPEQYMDYFGEILLEPEYNCTKHMSNYYGPPEWFSPKYMTKEKYSFSGGCYFFPELEKPIEEFVRGLYRDMSPSLVPQEEDFWNDEHVKVKYCEWLLQKMTDPKFEQKESSHATFAWALFLLLLAGSVLGPGAAGFTLGRRRAEEKSSGFINHVFNEEESRIP
;
A
#
# COMPACT_ATOMS: atom_id res chain seq x y z
N MET A 1 -36.90 -38.72 -30.53
CA MET A 1 -35.59 -39.02 -31.15
C MET A 1 -34.83 -37.78 -31.63
N ALA A 2 -35.21 -36.55 -31.25
CA ALA A 2 -34.54 -35.31 -31.69
C ALA A 2 -33.62 -34.68 -30.62
N GLU A 3 -33.54 -35.25 -29.41
CA GLU A 3 -32.93 -34.58 -28.25
C GLU A 3 -31.48 -35.01 -27.97
N ARG A 4 -30.96 -36.04 -28.67
CA ARG A 4 -29.57 -36.54 -28.46
C ARG A 4 -28.54 -35.94 -29.41
N VAL A 5 -28.94 -35.17 -30.42
CA VAL A 5 -28.02 -34.65 -31.47
C VAL A 5 -27.35 -33.33 -31.05
N THR A 6 -27.91 -32.60 -30.09
CA THR A 6 -27.44 -31.28 -29.65
C THR A 6 -26.22 -31.33 -28.74
N HIS A 7 -26.04 -32.40 -27.95
CA HIS A 7 -24.90 -32.49 -27.03
C HIS A 7 -23.59 -32.82 -27.73
N LEU A 8 -23.60 -33.66 -28.78
CA LEU A 8 -22.38 -34.03 -29.50
C LEU A 8 -21.82 -32.85 -30.30
N SER A 9 -22.70 -32.05 -30.90
CA SER A 9 -22.33 -30.86 -31.66
C SER A 9 -21.79 -29.74 -30.77
N ALA A 10 -22.33 -29.56 -29.56
CA ALA A 10 -21.80 -28.62 -28.58
C ALA A 10 -20.41 -29.02 -28.07
N VAL A 11 -20.19 -30.30 -27.75
CA VAL A 11 -18.88 -30.79 -27.30
C VAL A 11 -17.82 -30.67 -28.41
N ALA A 12 -18.18 -31.00 -29.65
CA ALA A 12 -17.29 -30.81 -30.79
C ALA A 12 -16.94 -29.33 -31.00
N ALA A 13 -17.90 -28.40 -30.87
CA ALA A 13 -17.66 -26.97 -30.99
C ALA A 13 -16.75 -26.43 -29.88
N ILE A 14 -16.94 -26.89 -28.62
CA ILE A 14 -16.07 -26.52 -27.50
C ILE A 14 -14.65 -27.01 -27.76
N LEU A 15 -14.46 -28.28 -28.16
CA LEU A 15 -13.15 -28.84 -28.48
C LEU A 15 -12.47 -28.13 -29.67
N PHE A 16 -13.23 -27.75 -30.70
CA PHE A 16 -12.70 -27.01 -31.84
C PHE A 16 -12.26 -25.59 -31.43
N LEU A 17 -13.02 -24.92 -30.55
CA LEU A 17 -12.67 -23.61 -30.01
C LEU A 17 -11.43 -23.68 -29.10
N SER A 18 -11.26 -24.74 -28.29
CA SER A 18 -10.03 -24.93 -27.51
C SER A 18 -8.82 -25.24 -28.40
N PHE A 19 -8.99 -26.00 -29.50
CA PHE A 19 -7.92 -26.23 -30.46
C PHE A 19 -7.51 -24.96 -31.23
N LEU A 20 -8.46 -24.09 -31.57
CA LEU A 20 -8.15 -22.78 -32.16
C LEU A 20 -7.42 -21.85 -31.17
N TYR A 21 -7.72 -21.96 -29.88
CA TYR A 21 -7.00 -21.23 -28.82
C TYR A 21 -5.58 -21.73 -28.57
N THR A 22 -5.23 -22.94 -29.03
CA THR A 22 -3.84 -23.47 -28.97
C THR A 22 -2.97 -23.11 -30.17
N SER A 23 -3.45 -22.26 -31.08
CA SER A 23 -2.55 -21.63 -32.05
C SER A 23 -1.54 -20.81 -31.25
N ALA A 24 -0.28 -21.25 -31.25
CA ALA A 24 0.83 -20.56 -30.61
C ALA A 24 0.74 -19.10 -31.03
N VAL A 25 0.43 -18.22 -30.07
CA VAL A 25 0.37 -16.79 -30.28
C VAL A 25 1.78 -16.36 -30.67
N VAL A 26 2.06 -16.35 -31.96
CA VAL A 26 3.26 -15.73 -32.51
C VAL A 26 3.03 -14.23 -32.29
N PRO A 27 3.84 -13.56 -31.44
CA PRO A 27 3.66 -12.14 -31.16
C PRO A 27 3.70 -11.35 -32.45
N ALA A 28 3.03 -10.21 -32.48
CA ALA A 28 3.16 -9.30 -33.61
C ALA A 28 4.65 -8.95 -33.78
N PRO A 29 5.19 -8.88 -35.03
CA PRO A 29 6.60 -8.59 -35.29
C PRO A 29 7.16 -7.30 -34.66
N THR A 30 6.29 -6.45 -34.13
CA THR A 30 6.58 -5.19 -33.45
C THR A 30 6.78 -5.32 -31.93
N GLU A 31 6.54 -6.48 -31.34
CA GLU A 31 6.68 -6.73 -29.90
C GLU A 31 8.02 -7.42 -29.59
N CYS A 32 9.12 -6.77 -29.99
CA CYS A 32 10.45 -7.21 -29.59
C CYS A 32 11.00 -6.30 -28.50
N TRP A 33 11.75 -6.88 -27.57
CA TRP A 33 12.44 -6.17 -26.50
C TRP A 33 13.92 -6.50 -26.52
N GLU A 34 14.73 -5.58 -26.03
CA GLU A 34 16.18 -5.73 -25.90
C GLU A 34 16.57 -5.90 -24.44
N ASP A 35 17.60 -6.70 -24.21
CA ASP A 35 18.18 -6.86 -22.87
C ASP A 35 19.64 -7.27 -22.90
N ARG A 36 20.24 -7.32 -21.72
CA ARG A 36 21.61 -7.74 -21.48
C ARG A 36 21.71 -8.73 -20.32
N ILE A 37 22.35 -9.86 -20.57
CA ILE A 37 22.77 -10.79 -19.52
C ILE A 37 24.27 -10.61 -19.24
N PHE A 38 24.63 -10.56 -17.97
CA PHE A 38 26.01 -10.66 -17.50
C PHE A 38 26.25 -12.01 -16.85
N ALA A 39 27.37 -12.64 -17.18
CA ALA A 39 27.87 -13.80 -16.46
C ALA A 39 28.60 -13.35 -15.18
N PHE A 40 28.23 -13.94 -14.06
CA PHE A 40 28.85 -13.67 -12.77
C PHE A 40 28.99 -14.96 -11.96
N SER A 41 29.99 -14.99 -11.09
CA SER A 41 30.21 -16.03 -10.10
C SER A 41 30.10 -15.45 -8.70
N GLY A 42 29.75 -16.29 -7.72
CA GLY A 42 29.61 -15.88 -6.32
C GLY A 42 28.15 -15.67 -5.93
N SER A 43 27.93 -14.96 -4.83
CA SER A 43 26.61 -14.72 -4.30
C SER A 43 26.12 -13.33 -4.67
N ARG A 44 24.90 -13.26 -5.17
CA ARG A 44 24.14 -12.00 -5.29
C ARG A 44 23.91 -11.37 -3.92
N LEU A 45 23.64 -12.20 -2.91
CA LEU A 45 23.50 -11.76 -1.52
C LEU A 45 24.84 -11.17 -1.05
N ASN A 46 24.81 -9.94 -0.53
CA ASN A 46 25.96 -9.18 -0.01
C ASN A 46 26.97 -8.67 -1.06
N CYS A 47 26.61 -8.62 -2.34
CA CYS A 47 27.49 -8.07 -3.38
C CYS A 47 28.84 -8.75 -3.54
N ASN A 48 28.95 -10.01 -3.16
CA ASN A 48 30.16 -10.80 -3.35
C ASN A 48 30.13 -11.57 -4.68
N ALA A 49 29.70 -10.89 -5.74
CA ALA A 49 29.63 -11.44 -7.07
C ALA A 49 30.65 -10.73 -7.96
N THR A 50 31.37 -11.51 -8.76
CA THR A 50 32.40 -11.03 -9.70
C THR A 50 32.01 -11.41 -11.11
N LYS A 51 32.32 -10.53 -12.09
CA LYS A 51 32.15 -10.87 -13.51
C LYS A 51 32.88 -12.17 -13.83
N GLN A 52 32.19 -13.09 -14.48
CA GLN A 52 32.73 -14.40 -14.85
C GLN A 52 32.92 -14.48 -16.36
N CYS A 53 34.12 -14.85 -16.79
CA CYS A 53 34.41 -15.05 -18.20
C CYS A 53 33.85 -16.41 -18.64
N VAL A 54 32.84 -16.42 -19.50
CA VAL A 54 32.15 -17.64 -19.96
C VAL A 54 32.15 -17.73 -21.48
N ASN A 55 31.91 -18.92 -22.02
CA ASN A 55 31.88 -19.14 -23.46
C ASN A 55 30.59 -18.58 -24.12
N GLU A 56 30.64 -18.36 -25.44
CA GLU A 56 29.51 -17.86 -26.25
C GLU A 56 28.23 -18.70 -26.07
N THR A 57 28.38 -20.03 -25.99
CA THR A 57 27.26 -20.97 -25.88
C THR A 57 26.49 -20.78 -24.59
N ALA A 58 27.17 -20.64 -23.45
CA ALA A 58 26.54 -20.47 -22.14
C ALA A 58 25.70 -19.18 -22.07
N LEU A 59 26.24 -18.06 -22.59
CA LEU A 59 25.50 -16.79 -22.64
C LEU A 59 24.26 -16.89 -23.56
N LEU A 60 24.40 -17.56 -24.71
CA LEU A 60 23.29 -17.74 -25.64
C LEU A 60 22.22 -18.69 -25.10
N GLU A 61 22.61 -19.74 -24.36
CA GLU A 61 21.69 -20.65 -23.67
C GLU A 61 20.87 -19.91 -22.62
N GLU A 62 21.50 -19.06 -21.79
CA GLU A 62 20.77 -18.29 -20.78
C GLU A 62 19.84 -17.25 -21.43
N ALA A 63 20.29 -16.55 -22.48
CA ALA A 63 19.43 -15.64 -23.25
C ALA A 63 18.25 -16.37 -23.91
N THR A 64 18.47 -17.58 -24.41
CA THR A 64 17.42 -18.43 -25.00
C THR A 64 16.42 -18.86 -23.94
N LYS A 65 16.90 -19.23 -22.76
CA LYS A 65 16.07 -19.62 -21.61
C LYS A 65 15.20 -18.46 -21.12
N GLU A 66 15.77 -17.26 -20.99
CA GLU A 66 15.02 -16.06 -20.60
C GLU A 66 13.97 -15.68 -21.65
N CYS A 67 14.31 -15.78 -22.93
CA CYS A 67 13.38 -15.55 -24.03
C CYS A 67 12.26 -16.61 -24.15
N GLY A 68 12.46 -17.80 -23.59
CA GLY A 68 11.68 -18.99 -23.93
C GLY A 68 11.87 -19.51 -25.36
N GLN A 69 12.72 -18.85 -26.16
CA GLN A 69 13.03 -19.16 -27.56
C GLN A 69 14.38 -18.53 -27.95
N LYS A 70 14.93 -18.92 -29.11
CA LYS A 70 16.21 -18.36 -29.56
C LYS A 70 16.09 -16.84 -29.82
N PRO A 71 17.02 -16.00 -29.33
CA PRO A 71 16.98 -14.56 -29.62
C PRO A 71 17.02 -14.27 -31.12
N LYS A 72 16.28 -13.24 -31.55
CA LYS A 72 16.26 -12.79 -32.95
C LYS A 72 17.61 -12.25 -33.37
N ASN A 73 18.19 -11.39 -32.54
CA ASN A 73 19.52 -10.82 -32.69
C ASN A 73 20.28 -10.94 -31.37
N HIS A 74 21.61 -11.00 -31.44
CA HIS A 74 22.46 -10.90 -30.26
C HIS A 74 23.85 -10.37 -30.61
N THR A 75 24.55 -9.82 -29.63
CA THR A 75 25.92 -9.33 -29.73
C THR A 75 26.64 -9.59 -28.41
N PHE A 76 27.72 -10.37 -28.46
CA PHE A 76 28.56 -10.58 -27.28
C PHE A 76 29.37 -9.33 -26.95
N ARG A 77 29.50 -9.02 -25.66
CA ARG A 77 30.15 -7.82 -25.14
C ARG A 77 31.29 -8.18 -24.19
N GLU A 78 32.25 -7.28 -24.08
CA GLU A 78 33.38 -7.40 -23.15
C GLU A 78 34.14 -8.74 -23.30
N ARG A 79 34.81 -8.92 -24.45
CA ARG A 79 35.58 -10.14 -24.72
C ARG A 79 36.72 -10.30 -23.70
N CYS A 80 36.77 -11.47 -23.07
CA CYS A 80 37.76 -11.83 -22.06
C CYS A 80 38.62 -13.03 -22.45
N GLY A 81 38.34 -13.67 -23.59
CA GLY A 81 39.13 -14.78 -24.13
C GLY A 81 38.76 -15.16 -25.57
N HIS A 82 39.35 -16.23 -26.09
CA HIS A 82 38.93 -16.77 -27.39
C HIS A 82 37.52 -17.38 -27.26
N ARG A 83 36.52 -16.79 -27.90
CA ARG A 83 35.09 -17.15 -27.78
C ARG A 83 34.55 -17.10 -26.33
N HIS A 84 35.09 -16.19 -25.52
CA HIS A 84 34.63 -15.96 -24.15
C HIS A 84 34.38 -14.48 -23.88
N TYR A 85 33.30 -14.19 -23.14
CA TYR A 85 32.75 -12.86 -22.92
C TYR A 85 32.18 -12.75 -21.51
N PHE A 86 32.02 -11.53 -21.02
CA PHE A 86 31.34 -11.27 -19.75
C PHE A 86 29.83 -11.04 -19.91
N SER A 87 29.36 -10.67 -21.10
CA SER A 87 27.95 -10.35 -21.32
C SER A 87 27.49 -10.55 -22.76
N ILE A 88 26.16 -10.58 -22.93
CA ILE A 88 25.46 -10.67 -24.21
C ILE A 88 24.33 -9.65 -24.25
N ASP A 89 24.30 -8.81 -25.29
CA ASP A 89 23.13 -8.02 -25.67
C ASP A 89 22.28 -8.89 -26.58
N TYR A 90 20.96 -8.94 -26.38
CA TYR A 90 20.07 -9.72 -27.24
C TYR A 90 18.72 -9.04 -27.43
N THR A 91 18.09 -9.38 -28.55
CA THR A 91 16.73 -8.95 -28.89
C THR A 91 15.83 -10.17 -28.87
N CYS A 92 14.81 -10.13 -28.03
CA CYS A 92 13.78 -11.15 -27.95
C CYS A 92 12.51 -10.66 -28.64
N CYS A 93 11.84 -11.51 -29.42
CA CYS A 93 10.51 -11.20 -29.97
C CYS A 93 9.48 -12.14 -29.36
N ALA A 94 9.30 -11.98 -28.05
CA ALA A 94 8.34 -12.69 -27.23
C ALA A 94 7.29 -11.69 -26.74
N PRO A 95 6.03 -12.12 -26.51
CA PRO A 95 4.91 -11.21 -26.31
C PRO A 95 5.11 -10.27 -25.11
N ASP A 96 5.90 -10.66 -24.11
CA ASP A 96 6.30 -9.81 -22.99
C ASP A 96 7.72 -10.17 -22.51
N LYS A 97 8.53 -9.18 -22.14
CA LYS A 97 9.84 -9.37 -21.45
C LYS A 97 9.66 -9.88 -20.03
N TYR A 98 8.76 -9.19 -19.34
CA TYR A 98 8.20 -9.57 -18.08
C TYR A 98 6.71 -9.42 -18.31
N HIS A 99 5.94 -10.47 -18.08
CA HIS A 99 4.49 -10.35 -18.15
C HIS A 99 4.10 -9.17 -17.25
N ASP A 100 3.22 -8.24 -17.67
CA ASP A 100 2.79 -7.13 -16.80
C ASP A 100 2.26 -7.62 -15.44
N ARG A 101 1.86 -8.90 -15.37
CA ARG A 101 1.51 -9.63 -14.15
C ARG A 101 2.68 -9.86 -13.19
N CYS A 102 3.91 -10.03 -13.70
CA CYS A 102 5.15 -10.05 -12.90
C CYS A 102 5.46 -8.68 -12.27
N LEU A 103 4.83 -7.60 -12.76
CA LEU A 103 4.72 -6.35 -12.04
C LEU A 103 3.47 -6.42 -11.18
N PRO A 104 3.57 -6.74 -9.86
CA PRO A 104 2.40 -6.50 -9.04
C PRO A 104 2.06 -5.04 -9.23
N PRO A 105 0.77 -4.74 -9.46
CA PRO A 105 0.35 -3.39 -9.79
C PRO A 105 0.95 -2.47 -8.74
N ARG A 106 1.49 -1.31 -9.16
CA ARG A 106 1.93 -0.21 -8.26
C ARG A 106 0.86 0.23 -7.26
N ARG A 107 -0.34 -0.34 -7.33
CA ARG A 107 -1.41 -0.19 -6.34
C ARG A 107 -1.01 -0.92 -5.07
N TRP A 108 -0.08 -0.31 -4.35
CA TRP A 108 -0.16 -0.28 -2.90
C TRP A 108 -1.62 -0.07 -2.54
N ASN A 109 -2.23 -1.05 -1.87
CA ASN A 109 -3.65 -1.01 -1.58
C ASN A 109 -3.86 0.21 -0.66
N ARG A 110 -4.39 1.30 -1.24
CA ARG A 110 -4.56 2.58 -0.53
C ARG A 110 -5.34 2.40 0.76
N THR A 111 -6.24 1.41 0.80
CA THR A 111 -6.97 1.01 2.00
C THR A 111 -6.05 0.49 3.09
N ILE A 112 -5.11 -0.41 2.76
CA ILE A 112 -4.14 -0.95 3.73
C ILE A 112 -3.16 0.14 4.18
N ALA A 113 -2.68 0.98 3.25
CA ALA A 113 -1.85 2.15 3.55
C ALA A 113 -2.52 3.07 4.58
N ASN A 114 -3.78 3.41 4.34
CA ASN A 114 -4.57 4.26 5.22
C ASN A 114 -4.77 3.59 6.59
N LYS A 115 -4.99 2.28 6.63
CA LYS A 115 -5.14 1.52 7.88
C LYS A 115 -3.85 1.57 8.71
N ILE A 116 -2.70 1.27 8.09
CA ILE A 116 -1.38 1.38 8.75
C ILE A 116 -1.19 2.80 9.27
N PHE A 117 -1.48 3.82 8.46
CA PHE A 117 -1.35 5.21 8.90
C PHE A 117 -2.22 5.56 10.10
N ILE A 118 -3.49 5.13 10.12
CA ILE A 118 -4.40 5.35 11.24
C ILE A 118 -3.82 4.75 12.53
N GLU A 119 -3.28 3.54 12.45
CA GLU A 119 -2.66 2.87 13.61
C GLU A 119 -1.36 3.56 14.06
N ILE A 120 -0.55 4.11 13.15
CA ILE A 120 0.61 4.93 13.53
C ILE A 120 0.16 6.18 14.28
N GLN A 121 -0.84 6.90 13.77
CA GLN A 121 -1.37 8.10 14.43
C GLN A 121 -1.91 7.77 15.82
N LYS A 122 -2.59 6.63 15.96
CA LYS A 122 -3.08 6.15 17.24
C LYS A 122 -1.93 5.79 18.19
N THR A 123 -0.92 5.10 17.69
CA THR A 123 0.30 4.76 18.44
C THR A 123 0.98 6.03 18.98
N MET A 124 1.23 7.02 18.12
CA MET A 124 1.81 8.31 18.52
C MET A 124 1.00 9.00 19.64
N ARG A 125 -0.33 9.00 19.53
CA ARG A 125 -1.21 9.58 20.55
C ARG A 125 -1.16 8.83 21.88
N LEU A 126 -1.14 7.51 21.83
CA LEU A 126 -1.00 6.66 23.03
C LEU A 126 0.36 6.88 23.71
N THR A 127 1.43 6.93 22.92
CA THR A 127 2.77 7.24 23.39
C THR A 127 2.81 8.58 24.10
N ARG A 128 2.21 9.62 23.51
CA ARG A 128 2.14 10.94 24.15
C ARG A 128 1.47 10.90 25.52
N ARG A 129 0.31 10.25 25.61
CA ARG A 129 -0.41 10.07 26.88
C ARG A 129 0.39 9.25 27.90
N MET A 130 1.15 8.26 27.43
CA MET A 130 2.07 7.48 28.26
C MET A 130 3.16 8.37 28.87
N HIS A 131 3.82 9.18 28.05
CA HIS A 131 4.86 10.12 28.51
C HIS A 131 4.31 11.20 29.44
N GLU A 132 3.13 11.74 29.16
CA GLU A 132 2.43 12.67 30.05
C GLU A 132 2.10 12.03 31.40
N ALA A 133 1.66 10.78 31.40
CA ALA A 133 1.40 10.02 32.63
C ALA A 133 2.68 9.84 33.46
N TRP A 134 3.82 9.54 32.81
CA TRP A 134 5.12 9.50 33.50
C TRP A 134 5.52 10.86 34.07
N ARG A 135 5.43 11.93 33.26
CA ARG A 135 5.81 13.29 33.68
C ARG A 135 4.97 13.80 34.85
N THR A 136 3.69 13.45 34.90
CA THR A 136 2.76 13.85 35.97
C THR A 136 2.77 12.93 37.18
N GLY A 137 3.63 11.90 37.20
CA GLY A 137 3.70 10.91 38.28
C GLY A 137 2.51 9.93 38.32
N ASN A 138 1.66 9.91 37.28
CA ASN A 138 0.54 8.98 37.15
C ASN A 138 0.97 7.62 36.59
N ILE A 139 1.94 6.99 37.27
CA ILE A 139 2.66 5.81 36.79
C ILE A 139 1.69 4.63 36.56
N SER A 140 0.58 4.54 37.29
CA SER A 140 -0.40 3.45 37.14
C SER A 140 -1.13 3.45 35.78
N LYS A 141 -1.19 4.59 35.07
CA LYS A 141 -1.81 4.66 33.74
C LYS A 141 -0.86 4.30 32.61
N ALA A 142 0.45 4.45 32.79
CA ALA A 142 1.42 4.19 31.73
C ALA A 142 1.41 2.74 31.20
N PRO A 143 1.31 1.68 32.04
CA PRO A 143 1.18 0.30 31.56
C PRO A 143 -0.04 0.07 30.66
N LYS A 144 -1.15 0.76 30.95
CA LYS A 144 -2.36 0.70 30.12
C LYS A 144 -2.10 1.24 28.71
N TYR A 145 -1.42 2.38 28.59
CA TYR A 145 -1.07 2.96 27.28
C TYR A 145 -0.03 2.11 26.54
N SER A 146 0.98 1.61 27.25
CA SER A 146 1.98 0.69 26.71
C SER A 146 1.34 -0.56 26.10
N SER A 147 0.42 -1.22 26.83
CA SER A 147 -0.31 -2.39 26.31
C SER A 147 -1.14 -2.05 25.05
N GLN A 148 -1.76 -0.87 25.00
CA GLN A 148 -2.49 -0.43 23.81
C GLN A 148 -1.55 -0.14 22.62
N ILE A 149 -0.34 0.39 22.87
CA ILE A 149 0.69 0.59 21.85
C ILE A 149 1.10 -0.75 21.23
N TYR A 150 1.31 -1.78 22.04
CA TYR A 150 1.62 -3.12 21.51
C TYR A 150 0.48 -3.67 20.65
N GLN A 151 -0.78 -3.54 21.09
CA GLN A 151 -1.93 -3.95 20.29
C GLN A 151 -2.00 -3.22 18.94
N THR A 152 -1.71 -1.92 18.90
CA THR A 152 -1.67 -1.18 17.63
C THR A 152 -0.50 -1.62 16.75
N LYS A 153 0.66 -1.96 17.34
CA LYS A 153 1.79 -2.55 16.60
C LYS A 153 1.41 -3.89 15.97
N ASP A 154 0.73 -4.77 16.69
CA ASP A 154 0.28 -6.07 16.14
C ASP A 154 -0.66 -5.88 14.94
N VAL A 155 -1.59 -4.91 15.00
CA VAL A 155 -2.49 -4.60 13.88
C VAL A 155 -1.71 -4.04 12.68
N MET A 156 -0.70 -3.19 12.91
CA MET A 156 0.18 -2.69 11.85
C MET A 156 0.96 -3.81 11.21
N SER A 157 1.67 -4.63 12.00
CA SER A 157 2.44 -5.77 11.52
C SER A 157 1.54 -6.73 10.73
N SER A 158 0.39 -7.12 11.27
CA SER A 158 -0.58 -7.95 10.54
C SER A 158 -1.03 -7.32 9.21
N SER A 159 -1.26 -6.01 9.16
CA SER A 159 -1.66 -5.31 7.93
C SER A 159 -0.52 -5.26 6.91
N ILE A 160 0.71 -5.14 7.37
CA ILE A 160 1.92 -5.24 6.54
C ILE A 160 2.05 -6.68 5.99
N TRP A 161 1.91 -7.70 6.84
CA TRP A 161 1.88 -9.11 6.43
C TRP A 161 0.80 -9.41 5.38
N HIS A 162 -0.37 -8.78 5.48
CA HIS A 162 -1.39 -8.91 4.42
C HIS A 162 -0.93 -8.38 3.08
N ILE A 163 -0.18 -7.27 3.03
CA ILE A 163 0.40 -6.76 1.78
C ILE A 163 1.41 -7.74 1.21
N PHE A 164 2.20 -8.39 2.06
CA PHE A 164 3.15 -9.41 1.65
C PHE A 164 2.43 -10.62 1.02
N PHE A 165 1.50 -11.23 1.74
CA PHE A 165 0.91 -12.50 1.32
C PHE A 165 -0.21 -12.38 0.28
N GLU A 166 -0.92 -11.24 0.19
CA GLU A 166 -1.86 -11.02 -0.92
C GLU A 166 -1.14 -10.89 -2.28
N SER A 167 0.18 -10.70 -2.28
CA SER A 167 0.99 -10.62 -3.51
C SER A 167 1.53 -11.96 -3.99
N GLU A 168 1.40 -13.06 -3.22
CA GLU A 168 1.90 -14.39 -3.57
C GLU A 168 1.01 -15.14 -4.58
N GLU A 169 0.48 -14.46 -5.59
CA GLU A 169 0.07 -15.18 -6.78
C GLU A 169 1.35 -15.70 -7.44
N HIS A 170 1.69 -16.97 -7.20
CA HIS A 170 2.86 -17.60 -7.80
C HIS A 170 2.67 -17.59 -9.32
N ILE A 171 3.27 -16.62 -9.99
CA ILE A 171 3.26 -16.52 -11.45
C ILE A 171 4.51 -17.27 -11.93
N PRO A 172 4.35 -18.46 -12.54
CA PRO A 172 5.49 -19.23 -13.04
C PRO A 172 6.27 -18.38 -14.04
N GLY A 173 7.54 -18.08 -13.75
CA GLY A 173 8.42 -17.29 -14.61
C GLY A 173 8.85 -15.91 -14.07
N CYS A 174 8.33 -15.43 -12.92
CA CYS A 174 8.70 -14.12 -12.37
C CYS A 174 9.85 -14.14 -11.31
N THR A 175 10.57 -15.26 -11.19
CA THR A 175 11.09 -15.75 -9.90
C THR A 175 12.44 -15.27 -9.37
N ASN A 176 13.14 -14.21 -9.82
CA ASN A 176 14.55 -14.07 -9.36
C ASN A 176 15.15 -12.72 -9.00
N PHE A 177 14.51 -11.59 -9.26
CA PHE A 177 15.09 -10.31 -8.83
C PHE A 177 14.02 -9.39 -8.29
N LYS A 178 12.87 -9.38 -8.96
CA LYS A 178 11.85 -8.40 -8.69
C LYS A 178 10.96 -8.75 -7.51
N GLU A 179 10.52 -10.00 -7.40
CA GLU A 179 9.84 -10.52 -6.19
C GLU A 179 10.73 -10.31 -4.97
N PHE A 180 12.03 -10.65 -5.09
CA PHE A 180 12.98 -10.45 -4.00
C PHE A 180 13.18 -8.96 -3.66
N THR A 181 13.36 -8.11 -4.67
CA THR A 181 13.49 -6.65 -4.48
C THR A 181 12.25 -6.07 -3.81
N GLN A 182 11.06 -6.56 -4.17
CA GLN A 182 9.82 -6.13 -3.54
C GLN A 182 9.69 -6.62 -2.12
N MET A 183 9.93 -7.92 -1.88
CA MET A 183 9.96 -8.52 -0.54
C MET A 183 10.89 -7.74 0.40
N GLU A 184 12.11 -7.44 -0.07
CA GLU A 184 13.07 -6.66 0.71
C GLU A 184 12.63 -5.20 0.93
N MET A 185 12.02 -4.59 -0.08
CA MET A 185 11.50 -3.23 0.01
C MET A 185 10.22 -3.11 0.86
N THR A 186 9.47 -4.20 1.06
CA THR A 186 8.36 -4.26 2.04
C THR A 186 8.82 -4.66 3.44
N PHE A 187 9.95 -5.37 3.58
CA PHE A 187 10.57 -5.65 4.89
C PHE A 187 11.14 -4.39 5.55
N GLY A 188 11.69 -3.47 4.75
CA GLY A 188 12.20 -2.19 5.27
C GLY A 188 11.16 -1.40 6.08
N PRO A 189 9.92 -1.21 5.57
CA PRO A 189 8.81 -0.61 6.30
C PRO A 189 8.44 -1.32 7.59
N GLU A 190 8.37 -2.66 7.61
CA GLU A 190 8.06 -3.40 8.84
C GLU A 190 9.12 -3.13 9.92
N GLN A 191 10.40 -3.32 9.55
CA GLN A 191 11.53 -3.05 10.43
C GLN A 191 11.51 -1.60 10.92
N TYR A 192 11.31 -0.65 10.00
CA TYR A 192 11.19 0.76 10.32
C TYR A 192 10.05 1.02 11.32
N MET A 193 8.86 0.44 11.11
CA MET A 193 7.72 0.61 12.01
C MET A 193 7.96 -0.02 13.38
N ASP A 194 8.66 -1.15 13.42
CA ASP A 194 9.01 -1.79 14.67
C ASP A 194 9.98 -0.94 15.48
N TYR A 195 11.06 -0.47 14.85
CA TYR A 195 12.01 0.47 15.47
C TYR A 195 11.32 1.77 15.88
N PHE A 196 10.44 2.28 15.03
CA PHE A 196 9.67 3.45 15.32
C PHE A 196 8.87 3.25 16.62
N GLY A 197 8.15 2.14 16.74
CA GLY A 197 7.40 1.80 17.94
C GLY A 197 8.28 1.68 19.19
N GLU A 198 9.51 1.18 19.08
CA GLU A 198 10.44 1.09 20.20
C GLU A 198 10.98 2.46 20.62
N ILE A 199 11.38 3.30 19.67
CA ILE A 199 11.78 4.70 19.91
C ILE A 199 10.70 5.46 20.68
N LEU A 200 9.43 5.22 20.32
CA LEU A 200 8.29 5.82 20.99
C LEU A 200 8.15 5.41 22.46
N LEU A 201 8.57 4.20 22.81
CA LEU A 201 8.43 3.66 24.16
C LEU A 201 9.54 4.12 25.11
N GLU A 202 10.62 4.70 24.59
CA GLU A 202 11.74 5.18 25.38
C GLU A 202 11.36 6.37 26.25
N PRO A 203 11.57 6.31 27.59
CA PRO A 203 11.29 7.41 28.51
C PRO A 203 11.85 8.74 28.02
N GLU A 204 11.05 9.80 28.17
CA GLU A 204 11.40 11.17 27.75
C GLU A 204 11.67 11.32 26.25
N TYR A 205 11.27 10.34 25.43
CA TYR A 205 11.61 10.28 24.01
C TYR A 205 13.11 10.29 23.77
N ASN A 206 13.88 9.50 24.55
CA ASN A 206 15.32 9.38 24.37
C ASN A 206 15.68 8.57 23.10
N CYS A 207 15.26 9.09 21.95
CA CYS A 207 15.42 8.55 20.62
C CYS A 207 16.90 8.36 20.27
N THR A 208 17.77 9.30 20.67
CA THR A 208 19.21 9.21 20.41
C THR A 208 19.84 8.01 21.12
N LYS A 209 19.46 7.74 22.39
CA LYS A 209 19.94 6.56 23.13
C LYS A 209 19.51 5.27 22.42
N HIS A 210 18.25 5.19 22.00
CA HIS A 210 17.76 4.02 21.28
C HIS A 210 18.49 3.80 19.95
N MET A 211 18.65 4.86 19.15
CA MET A 211 19.42 4.81 17.91
C MET A 211 20.92 4.55 18.11
N SER A 212 21.45 4.75 19.32
CA SER A 212 22.84 4.40 19.67
C SER A 212 23.01 2.96 20.12
N ASN A 213 21.98 2.38 20.75
CA ASN A 213 21.96 0.97 21.13
C ASN A 213 21.74 0.04 19.93
N TYR A 214 21.27 0.59 18.82
CA TYR A 214 21.11 -0.15 17.59
C TYR A 214 22.48 -0.43 16.95
N TYR A 215 22.82 -1.70 16.71
CA TYR A 215 24.06 -2.13 16.07
C TYR A 215 24.16 -1.73 14.58
N GLY A 216 23.12 -1.12 14.04
CA GLY A 216 23.04 -0.64 12.67
C GLY A 216 23.76 0.71 12.50
N PRO A 217 24.22 1.01 11.28
CA PRO A 217 24.83 2.30 10.97
C PRO A 217 23.82 3.45 11.13
N PRO A 218 24.29 4.68 11.42
CA PRO A 218 23.45 5.87 11.59
C PRO A 218 22.44 6.12 10.49
N GLU A 219 22.80 5.71 9.28
CA GLU A 219 22.07 5.96 8.07
C GLU A 219 20.93 4.96 7.86
N TRP A 220 20.71 3.97 8.72
CA TRP A 220 19.63 2.97 8.60
C TRP A 220 18.23 3.54 8.38
N PHE A 221 17.98 4.78 8.82
CA PHE A 221 16.69 5.45 8.63
C PHE A 221 16.63 6.26 7.32
N SER A 222 17.77 6.45 6.65
CA SER A 222 17.85 7.12 5.36
C SER A 222 17.27 6.23 4.26
N PRO A 223 16.31 6.74 3.46
CA PRO A 223 15.83 6.05 2.28
C PRO A 223 16.96 5.65 1.33
N LYS A 224 18.02 6.46 1.24
CA LYS A 224 19.19 6.19 0.39
C LYS A 224 19.98 4.99 0.89
N TYR A 225 20.24 4.93 2.19
CA TYR A 225 20.91 3.78 2.79
C TYR A 225 20.05 2.52 2.66
N MET A 226 18.75 2.61 2.99
CA MET A 226 17.84 1.48 2.87
C MET A 226 17.71 0.99 1.42
N THR A 227 17.66 1.91 0.45
CA THR A 227 17.76 1.56 -0.98
C THR A 227 19.02 0.75 -1.21
N LYS A 228 20.18 1.26 -0.80
CA LYS A 228 21.47 0.63 -1.05
C LYS A 228 21.58 -0.75 -0.39
N GLU A 229 21.17 -0.87 0.87
CA GLU A 229 21.19 -2.11 1.62
C GLU A 229 20.22 -3.13 1.01
N LYS A 230 18.95 -2.77 0.78
CA LYS A 230 17.95 -3.67 0.19
C LYS A 230 18.29 -4.05 -1.26
N TYR A 231 18.84 -3.13 -2.03
CA TYR A 231 19.36 -3.40 -3.37
C TYR A 231 20.58 -4.33 -3.34
N SER A 232 21.43 -4.21 -2.32
CA SER A 232 22.55 -5.14 -2.11
C SER A 232 22.05 -6.55 -1.78
N PHE A 233 20.97 -6.65 -1.01
CA PHE A 233 20.32 -7.93 -0.74
C PHE A 233 19.69 -8.52 -2.00
N SER A 234 19.09 -7.70 -2.88
CA SER A 234 18.48 -8.21 -4.12
C SER A 234 19.47 -8.71 -5.16
N GLY A 235 20.77 -8.56 -4.93
CA GLY A 235 21.78 -8.89 -5.92
C GLY A 235 21.98 -7.84 -6.99
N GLY A 236 21.44 -6.63 -6.77
CA GLY A 236 21.62 -5.47 -7.63
C GLY A 236 23.05 -4.89 -7.60
N CYS A 237 23.95 -5.54 -6.90
CA CYS A 237 25.33 -5.14 -6.70
C CYS A 237 26.07 -4.82 -8.00
N TYR A 238 26.45 -3.57 -8.26
CA TYR A 238 27.43 -3.07 -9.25
C TYR A 238 27.43 -3.61 -10.71
N PHE A 239 26.61 -4.59 -11.07
CA PHE A 239 26.53 -5.16 -12.41
C PHE A 239 25.70 -4.29 -13.35
N PHE A 240 24.77 -3.52 -12.79
CA PHE A 240 23.86 -2.64 -13.52
C PHE A 240 23.86 -1.24 -12.89
N PRO A 241 24.98 -0.49 -12.92
CA PRO A 241 25.03 0.88 -12.38
C PRO A 241 23.95 1.79 -12.99
N GLU A 242 23.50 1.50 -14.22
CA GLU A 242 22.38 2.18 -14.86
C GLU A 242 21.03 2.00 -14.14
N LEU A 243 20.86 0.95 -13.33
CA LEU A 243 19.64 0.69 -12.56
C LEU A 243 19.66 1.33 -11.17
N GLU A 244 20.82 1.78 -10.68
CA GLU A 244 20.97 2.36 -9.34
C GLU A 244 20.02 3.55 -9.15
N LYS A 245 20.05 4.51 -10.09
CA LYS A 245 19.22 5.72 -10.01
C LYS A 245 17.71 5.43 -10.16
N PRO A 246 17.23 4.66 -11.15
CA PRO A 246 15.82 4.28 -11.22
C PRO A 246 15.31 3.55 -9.96
N ILE A 247 16.15 2.72 -9.35
CA ILE A 247 15.78 1.97 -8.14
C ILE A 247 15.76 2.90 -6.93
N GLU A 248 16.72 3.81 -6.82
CA GLU A 248 16.69 4.86 -5.81
C GLU A 248 15.44 5.72 -5.92
N GLU A 249 15.07 6.17 -7.13
CA GLU A 249 13.83 6.92 -7.36
C GLU A 249 12.58 6.10 -6.99
N PHE A 250 12.56 4.80 -7.31
CA PHE A 250 11.48 3.89 -6.94
C PHE A 250 11.35 3.76 -5.42
N VAL A 251 12.45 3.48 -4.72
CA VAL A 251 12.46 3.34 -3.26
C VAL A 251 12.11 4.66 -2.58
N ARG A 252 12.67 5.79 -3.03
CA ARG A 252 12.27 7.12 -2.52
C ARG A 252 10.77 7.34 -2.70
N GLY A 253 10.21 7.00 -3.85
CA GLY A 253 8.77 7.05 -4.09
C GLY A 253 7.98 6.16 -3.14
N LEU A 254 8.44 4.93 -2.94
CA LEU A 254 7.83 3.97 -2.00
C LEU A 254 7.86 4.51 -0.57
N TYR A 255 9.01 4.99 -0.09
CA TYR A 255 9.15 5.61 1.24
C TYR A 255 8.25 6.84 1.36
N ARG A 256 8.22 7.74 0.37
CA ARG A 256 7.33 8.90 0.37
C ARG A 256 5.86 8.49 0.52
N ASP A 257 5.45 7.43 -0.15
CA ASP A 257 4.07 6.97 -0.15
C ASP A 257 3.72 6.17 1.13
N MET A 258 4.68 5.49 1.74
CA MET A 258 4.50 4.66 2.95
C MET A 258 4.80 5.37 4.27
N SER A 259 5.61 6.43 4.24
CA SER A 259 5.99 7.20 5.42
C SER A 259 5.25 8.54 5.38
N PRO A 260 4.07 8.63 6.03
CA PRO A 260 3.16 9.77 5.90
C PRO A 260 3.74 11.00 6.60
N SER A 261 4.73 11.63 5.95
CA SER A 261 5.60 12.69 6.48
C SER A 261 6.42 12.31 7.72
N LEU A 262 6.65 11.01 7.95
CA LEU A 262 7.50 10.52 9.05
C LEU A 262 8.97 10.39 8.68
N VAL A 263 9.26 10.36 7.38
CA VAL A 263 10.63 10.32 6.84
C VAL A 263 10.85 11.64 6.10
N PRO A 264 11.85 12.46 6.50
CA PRO A 264 12.26 13.63 5.74
C PRO A 264 12.58 13.27 4.29
N GLN A 265 12.14 14.11 3.36
CA GLN A 265 12.23 13.83 1.92
C GLN A 265 13.45 14.50 1.29
N GLU A 266 13.97 15.53 1.95
CA GLU A 266 15.09 16.33 1.51
C GLU A 266 16.38 15.52 1.66
N GLU A 267 17.15 15.38 0.59
CA GLU A 267 18.35 14.53 0.58
C GLU A 267 19.47 15.09 1.46
N ASP A 268 19.58 16.41 1.55
CA ASP A 268 20.49 17.12 2.43
C ASP A 268 20.22 16.85 3.91
N PHE A 269 18.98 16.54 4.30
CA PHE A 269 18.65 16.10 5.66
C PHE A 269 19.47 14.88 6.08
N TRP A 270 19.63 13.92 5.17
CA TRP A 270 20.26 12.63 5.45
C TRP A 270 21.78 12.63 5.33
N ASN A 271 22.36 13.68 4.74
CA ASN A 271 23.82 13.82 4.58
C ASN A 271 24.48 14.57 5.75
N ASP A 272 23.72 14.90 6.80
CA ASP A 272 24.23 15.62 7.96
C ASP A 272 24.99 14.71 8.93
N GLU A 273 26.13 15.19 9.46
CA GLU A 273 26.94 14.43 10.44
C GLU A 273 26.16 14.12 11.73
N HIS A 274 25.16 14.93 12.06
CA HIS A 274 24.28 14.77 13.21
C HIS A 274 22.87 14.30 12.82
N VAL A 275 22.73 13.58 11.70
CA VAL A 275 21.44 13.07 11.19
C VAL A 275 20.60 12.36 12.24
N LYS A 276 21.20 11.60 13.17
CA LYS A 276 20.47 10.95 14.28
C LYS A 276 19.74 11.96 15.16
N VAL A 277 20.44 13.00 15.60
CA VAL A 277 19.88 14.04 16.47
C VAL A 277 18.80 14.81 15.72
N LYS A 278 19.09 15.25 14.50
CA LYS A 278 18.13 15.96 13.65
C LYS A 278 16.87 15.13 13.36
N TYR A 279 17.02 13.84 13.11
CA TYR A 279 15.90 12.93 12.90
C TYR A 279 15.05 12.76 14.16
N CYS A 280 15.67 12.61 15.33
CA CYS A 280 14.95 12.57 16.60
C CYS A 280 14.18 13.86 16.89
N GLU A 281 14.81 15.02 16.68
CA GLU A 281 14.16 16.34 16.81
C GLU A 281 13.00 16.48 15.84
N TRP A 282 13.21 16.08 14.59
CA TRP A 282 12.18 16.12 13.56
C TRP A 282 10.99 15.24 13.93
N LEU A 283 11.27 14.02 14.36
CA LEU A 283 10.26 13.08 14.77
C LEU A 283 9.47 13.61 15.98
N LEU A 284 10.16 14.17 16.98
CA LEU A 284 9.52 14.80 18.12
C LEU A 284 8.61 15.96 17.68
N GLN A 285 9.08 16.82 16.79
CA GLN A 285 8.27 17.90 16.24
C GLN A 285 7.01 17.36 15.55
N LYS A 286 7.13 16.34 14.71
CA LYS A 286 5.98 15.67 14.07
C LYS A 286 5.02 15.06 15.07
N MET A 287 5.53 14.39 16.09
CA MET A 287 4.73 13.80 17.14
C MET A 287 3.98 14.83 17.97
N THR A 288 4.49 16.05 18.08
CA THR A 288 3.82 17.15 18.80
C THR A 288 2.91 18.00 17.92
N ASP A 289 2.92 17.79 16.60
CA ASP A 289 2.09 18.54 15.67
C ASP A 289 0.59 18.24 15.92
N PRO A 290 -0.24 19.26 16.21
CA PRO A 290 -1.68 19.10 16.44
C PRO A 290 -2.42 18.41 15.28
N LYS A 291 -1.89 18.47 14.05
CA LYS A 291 -2.46 17.77 12.88
C LYS A 291 -2.55 16.26 13.08
N PHE A 292 -1.72 15.68 13.95
CA PHE A 292 -1.77 14.25 14.29
C PHE A 292 -2.82 13.92 15.38
N GLU A 293 -3.39 14.92 16.05
CA GLU A 293 -4.45 14.73 17.06
C GLU A 293 -5.86 14.69 16.45
N GLN A 294 -6.07 15.32 15.28
CA GLN A 294 -7.41 15.80 14.91
C GLN A 294 -8.38 14.73 14.36
N LYS A 295 -7.92 13.52 14.02
CA LYS A 295 -8.74 12.57 13.23
C LYS A 295 -9.71 11.67 13.98
N GLU A 296 -9.55 11.45 15.29
CA GLU A 296 -10.49 10.58 16.03
C GLU A 296 -11.80 11.31 16.38
N SER A 297 -11.74 12.62 16.57
CA SER A 297 -12.92 13.41 16.93
C SER A 297 -13.87 13.59 15.75
N SER A 298 -13.40 13.72 14.51
CA SER A 298 -14.32 14.07 13.41
C SER A 298 -15.37 12.99 13.18
N HIS A 299 -15.04 11.70 13.27
CA HIS A 299 -16.02 10.63 13.10
C HIS A 299 -16.92 10.45 14.31
N ALA A 300 -16.40 10.54 15.53
CA ALA A 300 -17.22 10.47 16.74
C ALA A 300 -18.16 11.70 16.84
N THR A 301 -17.64 12.90 16.59
CA THR A 301 -18.42 14.15 16.53
C THR A 301 -19.41 14.12 15.38
N PHE A 302 -19.05 13.62 14.20
CA PHE A 302 -20.00 13.49 13.07
C PHE A 302 -21.07 12.44 13.34
N ALA A 303 -20.72 11.27 13.87
CA ALA A 303 -21.67 10.23 14.25
C ALA A 303 -22.59 10.72 15.37
N TRP A 304 -22.05 11.46 16.35
CA TRP A 304 -22.82 12.05 17.44
C TRP A 304 -23.74 13.18 16.94
N ALA A 305 -23.26 14.03 16.02
CA ALA A 305 -24.08 15.05 15.37
C ALA A 305 -25.20 14.41 14.51
N LEU A 306 -24.89 13.34 13.77
CA LEU A 306 -25.86 12.59 12.99
C LEU A 306 -26.91 11.92 13.91
N PHE A 307 -26.47 11.34 15.01
CA PHE A 307 -27.34 10.78 16.03
C PHE A 307 -28.27 11.83 16.65
N LEU A 308 -27.76 13.02 16.97
CA LEU A 308 -28.57 14.14 17.43
C LEU A 308 -29.58 14.61 16.36
N LEU A 309 -29.19 14.67 15.09
CA LEU A 309 -30.10 15.01 14.00
C LEU A 309 -31.22 13.97 13.85
N LEU A 310 -30.91 12.68 14.00
CA LEU A 310 -31.90 11.60 13.98
C LEU A 310 -32.86 11.68 15.17
N LEU A 311 -32.35 11.99 16.38
CA LEU A 311 -33.18 12.22 17.57
C LEU A 311 -34.07 13.47 17.42
N ALA A 312 -33.55 14.56 16.88
CA ALA A 312 -34.34 15.75 16.62
C ALA A 312 -35.45 15.47 15.59
N GLY A 313 -35.14 14.74 14.52
CA GLY A 313 -36.11 14.32 13.51
C GLY A 313 -37.20 13.39 14.07
N SER A 314 -36.86 12.47 14.97
CA SER A 314 -37.82 11.55 15.57
C SER A 314 -38.77 12.21 16.57
N VAL A 315 -38.36 13.31 17.21
CA VAL A 315 -39.22 14.10 18.10
C VAL A 315 -40.07 15.11 17.32
N LEU A 316 -39.50 15.77 16.31
CA LEU A 316 -40.18 16.81 15.54
C LEU A 316 -41.14 16.22 14.48
N GLY A 317 -40.82 15.05 13.93
CA GLY A 317 -41.63 14.38 12.90
C GLY A 317 -43.06 14.08 13.34
N PRO A 318 -43.28 13.39 14.48
CA PRO A 318 -44.62 13.13 15.01
C PRO A 318 -45.37 14.40 15.39
N GLY A 319 -44.68 15.44 15.87
CA GLY A 319 -45.28 16.74 16.16
C GLY A 319 -45.82 17.44 14.92
N ALA A 320 -45.05 17.46 13.82
CA ALA A 320 -45.48 18.04 12.55
C ALA A 320 -46.59 17.22 11.87
N ALA A 321 -46.51 15.88 11.92
CA ALA A 321 -47.56 14.99 11.42
C ALA A 321 -48.85 15.13 12.25
N GLY A 322 -48.74 15.23 13.57
CA GLY A 322 -49.87 15.49 14.46
C GLY A 322 -50.51 16.85 14.24
N PHE A 323 -49.72 17.90 14.03
CA PHE A 323 -50.22 19.26 13.75
C PHE A 323 -50.96 19.33 12.41
N THR A 324 -50.41 18.70 11.35
CA THR A 324 -51.04 18.65 10.03
C THR A 324 -52.33 17.81 10.01
N LEU A 325 -52.34 16.67 10.69
CA LEU A 325 -53.56 15.86 10.87
C LEU A 325 -54.61 16.58 11.73
N GLY A 326 -54.19 17.27 12.80
CA GLY A 326 -55.07 18.06 13.66
C GLY A 326 -55.70 19.24 12.92
N ARG A 327 -54.94 19.93 12.06
CA ARG A 327 -55.44 21.05 11.25
C ARG A 327 -56.53 20.61 10.26
N ARG A 328 -56.36 19.49 9.55
CA ARG A 328 -57.40 18.95 8.65
C ARG A 328 -58.70 18.62 9.37
N ARG A 329 -58.61 18.15 10.62
CA ARG A 329 -59.79 17.80 11.44
C ARG A 329 -60.55 19.02 11.99
N ALA A 330 -59.87 20.17 12.12
CA ALA A 330 -60.49 21.42 12.54
C ALA A 330 -61.26 22.10 11.39
N GLU A 331 -60.74 22.00 10.15
CA GLU A 331 -61.42 22.52 8.96
C GLU A 331 -62.73 21.75 8.64
N GLU A 332 -62.77 20.43 8.85
CA GLU A 332 -63.99 19.60 8.68
C GLU A 332 -65.12 19.92 9.68
N LYS A 333 -64.84 20.56 10.82
CA LYS A 333 -65.86 20.90 11.83
C LYS A 333 -66.41 22.32 11.73
N SER A 334 -65.90 23.17 10.82
CA SER A 334 -66.35 24.58 10.72
C SER A 334 -67.38 24.86 9.63
N SER A 335 -67.74 23.91 8.78
CA SER A 335 -68.67 24.11 7.66
C SER A 335 -70.14 23.80 8.01
N GLY A 336 -70.60 24.11 9.22
CA GLY A 336 -71.94 23.74 9.68
C GLY A 336 -72.52 24.65 10.75
N PHE A 337 -72.50 25.97 10.55
CA PHE A 337 -73.34 26.90 11.34
C PHE A 337 -73.75 28.11 10.48
N ILE A 338 -74.61 27.87 9.48
CA ILE A 338 -75.47 28.91 8.92
C ILE A 338 -76.75 28.89 9.76
N ASN A 339 -76.88 29.88 10.64
CA ASN A 339 -78.10 30.12 11.40
C ASN A 339 -79.20 30.60 10.45
N HIS A 340 -80.33 29.90 10.47
CA HIS A 340 -81.62 30.43 10.05
C HIS A 340 -82.00 31.59 10.98
N VAL A 341 -82.15 32.78 10.42
CA VAL A 341 -82.81 33.91 11.07
C VAL A 341 -84.32 33.76 10.85
N PHE A 342 -85.02 33.74 11.97
CA PHE A 342 -86.46 33.73 12.24
C PHE A 342 -87.40 34.22 11.11
N ASN A 343 -88.39 33.38 10.82
CA ASN A 343 -89.69 33.77 10.30
C ASN A 343 -90.73 33.32 11.34
N GLU A 344 -91.10 34.22 12.24
CA GLU A 344 -92.30 34.11 13.08
C GLU A 344 -93.08 35.41 12.89
N GLU A 345 -94.13 35.37 12.08
CA GLU A 345 -95.33 36.14 12.39
C GLU A 345 -96.56 35.43 11.80
N GLU A 346 -97.33 34.86 12.71
CA GLU A 346 -98.57 34.14 12.47
C GLU A 346 -99.76 35.11 12.59
N SER A 347 -100.62 35.05 11.58
CA SER A 347 -102.01 35.52 11.41
C SER A 347 -102.78 36.18 12.58
N ARG A 348 -103.60 37.20 12.24
CA ARG A 348 -105.08 37.31 12.38
C ARG A 348 -105.48 38.76 11.99
N ILE A 349 -106.60 39.13 11.37
CA ILE A 349 -107.83 38.61 10.71
C ILE A 349 -108.42 39.87 9.99
N PRO A 350 -109.29 39.75 8.96
CA PRO A 350 -109.95 40.88 8.30
C PRO A 350 -110.72 41.86 9.21
#